data_AF-A0AA41HFH5-F1
#
_entry.id   AF-A0AA41HFH5-F1
#
_cell.length_a   1.000
_cell.length_b   1.000
_cell.length_c   1.000
_cell.angle_alpha   90.00
_cell.angle_beta   90.00
_cell.angle_gamma   90.00
#
_symmetry.space_group_name_H-M   'P 1'
#
loop_
_entity.id
_entity.type
_entity.pdbx_description
1 polymer ?
#
loop_
_entity_poly.entity_id
_entity_poly.type
_entity_poly.pdbx_seq_one_letter_code
_entity_poly.pdbx_strand_id
1 'polypeptide(L)' 'IEVTATSTVTLDTLTEKHAEQENMTLTELKKVIADIYPGQTQFYVIEFKCL' A
#
# COMPACT_ATOMS: atom_id res chain seq x y z
N ILE A 1 13.74 -9.82 9.83
CA ILE A 1 12.59 -9.50 8.97
C ILE A 1 12.27 -10.75 8.18
N GLU A 2 11.09 -11.33 8.39
CA GLU A 2 10.60 -12.50 7.66
C GLU A 2 9.39 -12.09 6.83
N VAL A 3 9.39 -12.40 5.53
CA VAL A 3 8.26 -12.13 4.63
C VAL A 3 7.23 -13.24 4.83
N THR A 4 6.02 -12.86 5.24
CA THR A 4 4.94 -13.80 5.57
C THR A 4 3.98 -14.00 4.41
N ALA A 5 3.75 -12.97 3.58
CA ALA A 5 2.88 -13.05 2.41
C ALA A 5 3.17 -11.95 1.39
N THR A 6 2.81 -12.22 0.14
CA THR A 6 2.79 -11.22 -0.95
C THR A 6 1.40 -11.22 -1.58
N SER A 7 0.75 -10.07 -1.60
CA SER A 7 -0.60 -9.92 -2.14
C SER A 7 -0.63 -8.81 -3.17
N THR A 8 -1.37 -9.01 -4.26
CA THR A 8 -1.68 -7.95 -5.23
C THR A 8 -2.79 -7.06 -4.70
N VAL A 9 -2.55 -5.76 -4.68
CA VAL A 9 -3.53 -4.74 -4.28
C VAL A 9 -3.66 -3.70 -5.41
N THR A 10 -4.84 -3.13 -5.57
CA THR A 10 -5.07 -1.93 -6.38
C THR A 10 -5.26 -0.71 -5.47
N LEU A 11 -5.24 0.50 -6.04
CA LEU A 11 -5.59 1.73 -5.32
C LEU A 11 -6.95 1.63 -4.63
N ASP A 12 -7.90 0.89 -5.19
CA ASP A 12 -9.23 0.69 -4.62
C ASP A 12 -9.23 -0.27 -3.42
N THR A 13 -8.32 -1.24 -3.40
CA THR A 13 -8.20 -2.19 -2.29
C THR A 13 -7.37 -1.67 -1.11
N LEU A 14 -6.75 -0.50 -1.25
CA LEU A 14 -6.11 0.18 -0.12
C LEU A 14 -7.17 0.55 0.93
N THR A 15 -6.89 0.20 2.17
CA THR A 15 -7.76 0.45 3.32
C THR A 15 -7.13 1.46 4.27
N GLU A 16 -7.91 2.02 5.19
CA GLU A 16 -7.40 2.98 6.18
C GLU A 16 -6.22 2.42 7.00
N LYS A 17 -6.20 1.11 7.28
CA LYS A 17 -5.06 0.44 7.93
C LYS A 17 -3.74 0.67 7.19
N HIS A 18 -3.74 0.66 5.86
CA HIS A 18 -2.54 0.93 5.06
C HIS A 18 -2.12 2.40 5.16
N ALA A 19 -3.09 3.31 5.27
CA ALA A 19 -2.84 4.73 5.42
C ALA A 19 -2.30 5.08 6.82
N GLU A 20 -2.83 4.44 7.87
CA GLU A 20 -2.33 4.55 9.25
C GLU A 20 -0.87 4.10 9.37
N GLN A 21 -0.46 3.04 8.68
CA GLN A 21 0.93 2.59 8.65
C GLN A 21 1.88 3.66 8.10
N GLU A 22 1.42 4.40 7.11
CA GLU A 22 2.15 5.51 6.48
C GLU A 22 1.89 6.86 7.19
N ASN A 23 1.17 6.84 8.32
CA ASN A 23 0.80 8.02 9.12
C ASN A 23 0.13 9.13 8.29
N MET A 24 -0.77 8.75 7.37
CA MET A 24 -1.49 9.65 6.46
C MET A 24 -2.93 9.19 6.24
N THR A 25 -3.75 10.02 5.59
CA THR A 25 -5.12 9.64 5.23
C THR A 25 -5.15 8.73 4.00
N LEU A 26 -6.19 7.90 3.87
CA LEU A 26 -6.34 7.01 2.70
C LEU A 26 -6.33 7.76 1.37
N THR A 27 -6.92 8.96 1.34
CA THR A 27 -6.94 9.83 0.16
C THR A 27 -5.54 10.34 -0.20
N GLU A 28 -4.75 10.74 0.80
CA GLU A 28 -3.37 11.16 0.58
C GLU A 28 -2.49 10.00 0.10
N LEU A 29 -2.62 8.82 0.72
CA LEU A 29 -1.89 7.64 0.30
C LEU A 29 -2.18 7.30 -1.17
N LYS A 30 -3.46 7.28 -1.58
CA LYS A 30 -3.84 7.03 -2.98
C LYS A 30 -3.26 8.07 -3.93
N LYS A 31 -3.25 9.34 -3.52
CA LYS A 31 -2.71 10.43 -4.32
C LYS A 31 -1.19 10.30 -4.49
N VAL A 32 -0.46 10.07 -3.40
CA VAL A 32 1.00 9.87 -3.42
C VAL A 32 1.37 8.69 -4.33
N ILE A 33 0.66 7.57 -4.21
CA ILE A 33 0.90 6.39 -5.07
C ILE A 33 0.61 6.72 -6.54
N ALA A 34 -0.48 7.43 -6.84
CA ALA A 34 -0.83 7.83 -8.21
C ALA A 34 0.18 8.84 -8.81
N ASP A 35 0.71 9.75 -7.98
CA ASP A 35 1.71 10.74 -8.38
C ASP A 35 3.08 10.08 -8.65
N ILE A 36 3.48 9.06 -7.87
CA ILE A 36 4.75 8.33 -8.07
C ILE A 36 4.65 7.34 -9.24
N TYR A 37 3.50 6.68 -9.40
CA TYR A 37 3.28 5.64 -10.41
C TYR A 37 2.11 5.98 -11.34
N PRO A 38 2.25 7.00 -12.20
CA PRO A 38 1.20 7.39 -13.13
C PRO A 38 0.88 6.25 -14.11
N GLY A 39 -0.40 5.86 -14.18
CA GLY A 39 -0.88 4.81 -15.08
C GLY A 39 -0.72 3.37 -14.59
N GLN A 40 -0.17 3.16 -13.38
CA GLN A 40 -0.16 1.84 -12.73
C GLN A 40 -1.42 1.66 -11.89
N THR A 41 -2.15 0.58 -12.16
CA THR A 41 -3.37 0.21 -11.43
C THR A 41 -3.14 -0.92 -10.44
N GLN A 42 -2.03 -1.64 -10.56
CA GLN A 42 -1.72 -2.83 -9.78
C GLN A 42 -0.42 -2.67 -9.00
N PHE A 43 -0.52 -2.89 -7.69
CA PHE A 43 0.53 -2.76 -6.70
C PHE A 43 0.70 -4.09 -5.97
N TYR A 44 1.84 -4.26 -5.32
CA TYR A 44 2.14 -5.45 -4.52
C TYR A 44 2.38 -5.01 -3.08
N VAL A 45 1.66 -5.62 -2.15
CA VAL A 45 1.88 -5.46 -0.71
C VAL A 45 2.64 -6.67 -0.22
N ILE A 46 3.77 -6.40 0.43
CA ILE A 46 4.60 -7.41 1.07
C ILE A 46 4.32 -7.32 2.55
N GLU A 47 3.68 -8.35 3.10
CA GLU A 47 3.52 -8.48 4.55
C GLU A 47 4.79 -9.11 5.11
N PHE A 48 5.41 -8.43 6.05
CA PHE A 48 6.59 -8.92 6.74
C PHE A 48 6.48 -8.68 8.23
N LYS A 49 7.08 -9.59 9.00
CA LYS A 49 7.18 -9.49 10.46
C LYS A 49 8.61 -9.16 10.86
N CYS A 50 8.77 -8.18 11.73
CA CYS A 50 10.03 -7.97 12.44
C CYS A 50 10.05 -8.92 13.65
N LEU A 51 11.14 -9.67 13.83
CA LEU A 51 11.35 -10.57 14.97
C LEU A 51 11.75 -9.78 16.21
#